data_AF-A0A5N6D3D6-F1
#
_entry.id   AF-A0A5N6D3D6-F1
#
_cell.length_a   1.000
_cell.length_b   1.000
_cell.length_c   1.000
_cell.angle_alpha   90.00
_cell.angle_beta   90.00
_cell.angle_gamma   90.00
#
_symmetry.space_group_name_H-M   'P 1'
#
loop_
_entity.id
_entity.type
_entity.pdbx_description
1 polymer ?
#
loop_
_entity_poly.entity_id
_entity_poly.type
_entity_poly.pdbx_seq_one_letter_code
_entity_poly.pdbx_strand_id
1 'polypeptide(L)'
;MASLRVKRDTLINSSRYFQTMMRSRWAESRNNTIVLEDDTVKSLEIWLRHFHGTLDVVTLDEISVADIWHVILASDKYQFDRYDLLEWFIRWYYNATAAGIHRDNLANKLMLPCYAFDYARGFQDLTKSLAYEEKGHIMEINPIENVRLHLPPRIIQQVNAAKGRLRNILTRELFAKINFLIETGSCSCKGETVFNYLRELGKINVQPLEERSFSLVSVQSYLNRLQHFDQERMLRGMSRQPCSSCGIEWKRRVGKAIEVTAEYFDGLCLDCMKTTVKADKDMVVLLLELGVGAALECGPGPLQEHLIIGMLPLRPV
;
A
#
# COMPACT_ATOMS: atom_id res chain seq x y z
N MET A 1 -23.39 -2.93 26.03
CA MET A 1 -22.05 -3.29 26.55
C MET A 1 -21.78 -4.73 26.15
N ALA A 2 -20.63 -5.04 25.57
CA ALA A 2 -20.24 -6.41 25.25
C ALA A 2 -19.38 -6.99 26.38
N SER A 3 -19.33 -8.32 26.52
CA SER A 3 -18.50 -8.99 27.52
C SER A 3 -17.89 -10.28 26.99
N LEU A 4 -16.56 -10.40 27.06
CA LEU A 4 -15.84 -11.63 26.71
C LEU A 4 -15.30 -12.29 27.99
N ARG A 5 -15.29 -13.62 28.05
CA ARG A 5 -14.69 -14.40 29.15
C ARG A 5 -13.36 -14.97 28.68
N VAL A 6 -12.31 -14.79 29.49
CA VAL A 6 -10.93 -15.18 29.14
C VAL A 6 -10.22 -15.84 30.33
N LYS A 7 -9.14 -16.56 30.05
CA LYS A 7 -8.21 -17.07 31.07
C LYS A 7 -7.27 -15.92 31.46
N ARG A 8 -7.25 -15.56 32.76
CA ARG A 8 -6.44 -14.44 33.27
C ARG A 8 -4.95 -14.64 32.98
N ASP A 9 -4.43 -15.83 33.25
CA ASP A 9 -3.02 -16.17 33.00
C ASP A 9 -2.63 -16.10 31.53
N THR A 10 -3.51 -16.53 30.62
CA THR A 10 -3.28 -16.43 29.16
C THR A 10 -3.10 -14.97 28.75
N LEU A 11 -3.94 -14.07 29.26
CA LEU A 11 -3.86 -12.64 28.95
C LEU A 11 -2.68 -11.93 29.63
N ILE A 12 -2.34 -12.33 30.86
CA ILE A 12 -1.15 -11.87 31.58
C ILE A 12 0.15 -12.28 30.87
N ASN A 13 0.16 -13.45 30.22
CA ASN A 13 1.32 -13.96 29.52
C ASN A 13 1.40 -13.48 28.06
N SER A 14 0.30 -13.03 27.45
CA SER A 14 0.29 -12.54 26.06
C SER A 14 0.66 -11.07 25.89
N SER A 15 0.78 -10.29 26.98
CA SER A 15 1.25 -8.90 26.89
C SER A 15 1.82 -8.35 28.20
N ARG A 16 2.89 -7.56 28.08
CA ARG A 16 3.46 -6.73 29.17
C ARG A 16 2.44 -5.73 29.73
N TYR A 17 1.50 -5.23 28.93
CA TYR A 17 0.44 -4.32 29.38
C TYR A 17 -0.44 -5.00 30.44
N PHE A 18 -1.02 -6.16 30.11
CA PHE A 18 -1.89 -6.89 31.04
C PHE A 18 -1.12 -7.51 32.20
N GLN A 19 0.12 -7.95 31.96
CA GLN A 19 1.05 -8.32 33.03
C GLN A 19 1.22 -7.20 34.07
N THR A 20 1.43 -5.96 33.60
CA THR A 20 1.61 -4.79 34.47
C THR A 20 0.31 -4.41 35.18
N MET A 21 -0.82 -4.39 34.47
CA MET A 21 -2.15 -4.12 35.05
C MET A 21 -2.52 -5.12 36.15
N MET A 22 -2.27 -6.42 35.93
CA MET A 22 -2.82 -7.48 36.80
C MET A 22 -1.85 -8.02 37.85
N ARG A 23 -0.55 -7.77 37.76
CA ARG A 23 0.44 -8.14 38.80
C ARG A 23 0.82 -6.98 39.74
N SER A 24 0.32 -5.76 39.48
CA SER A 24 0.59 -4.57 40.29
C SER A 24 -0.48 -4.35 41.38
N ARG A 25 -0.39 -3.25 42.14
CA ARG A 25 -1.30 -2.91 43.26
C ARG A 25 -2.63 -2.26 42.83
N TRP A 26 -3.00 -2.33 41.56
CA TRP A 26 -4.14 -1.63 40.97
C TRP A 26 -5.47 -2.35 41.28
N ALA A 27 -6.62 -1.73 41.02
CA ALA A 27 -7.93 -2.32 41.37
C ALA A 27 -8.21 -3.58 40.53
N GLU A 28 -7.76 -3.57 39.28
CA GLU A 28 -7.82 -4.62 38.28
C GLU A 28 -7.07 -5.88 38.70
N SER A 29 -6.03 -5.78 39.55
CA SER A 29 -5.33 -6.97 40.07
C SER A 29 -6.15 -7.76 41.10
N ARG A 30 -7.16 -7.13 41.70
CA ARG A 30 -8.07 -7.74 42.70
C ARG A 30 -9.47 -8.04 42.16
N ASN A 31 -9.76 -7.65 40.92
CA ASN A 31 -11.08 -7.82 40.31
C ASN A 31 -11.03 -8.83 39.16
N ASN A 32 -12.09 -9.65 39.04
CA ASN A 32 -12.31 -10.55 37.90
C ASN A 32 -13.16 -9.92 36.79
N THR A 33 -13.32 -8.60 36.80
CA THR A 33 -13.73 -7.81 35.64
C THR A 33 -12.75 -6.68 35.40
N ILE A 34 -12.34 -6.48 34.14
CA ILE A 34 -11.74 -5.23 33.65
C ILE A 34 -12.66 -4.61 32.60
N VAL A 35 -12.56 -3.29 32.41
CA VAL A 35 -13.22 -2.58 31.31
C VAL A 35 -12.15 -2.09 30.35
N LEU A 36 -12.35 -2.32 29.06
CA LEU A 36 -11.56 -1.72 27.99
C LEU A 36 -12.44 -0.68 27.27
N GLU A 37 -11.92 0.53 27.19
CA GLU A 37 -12.53 1.71 26.55
C GLU A 37 -11.75 2.07 25.28
N ASP A 38 -12.40 2.70 24.31
CA ASP A 38 -11.78 3.15 23.04
C ASP A 38 -11.20 2.03 22.15
N ASP A 39 -11.90 0.89 22.04
CA ASP A 39 -11.62 -0.18 21.07
C ASP A 39 -12.92 -0.72 20.45
N THR A 40 -12.82 -1.47 19.35
CA THR A 40 -13.95 -2.23 18.81
C THR A 40 -13.98 -3.65 19.38
N VAL A 41 -15.20 -4.18 19.58
CA VAL A 41 -15.41 -5.54 20.08
C VAL A 41 -14.70 -6.58 19.20
N LYS A 42 -14.76 -6.40 17.87
CA LYS A 42 -14.11 -7.28 16.90
C LYS A 42 -12.58 -7.27 16.99
N SER A 43 -11.94 -6.11 17.12
CA SER A 43 -10.47 -6.05 17.12
C SER A 43 -9.87 -6.71 18.35
N LEU A 44 -10.49 -6.51 19.52
CA LEU A 44 -10.13 -7.21 20.74
C LEU A 44 -10.51 -8.69 20.68
N GLU A 45 -11.66 -9.07 20.12
CA GLU A 45 -12.05 -10.47 19.98
C GLU A 45 -11.05 -11.28 19.13
N ILE A 46 -10.52 -10.70 18.03
CA ILE A 46 -9.47 -11.33 17.20
C ILE A 46 -8.23 -11.63 18.04
N TRP A 47 -7.68 -10.63 18.75
CA TRP A 47 -6.52 -10.82 19.63
C TRP A 47 -6.75 -11.83 20.74
N LEU A 48 -7.89 -11.72 21.43
CA LEU A 48 -8.23 -12.61 22.55
C LEU A 48 -8.44 -14.06 22.07
N ARG A 49 -9.09 -14.28 20.92
CA ARG A 49 -9.25 -15.61 20.32
C ARG A 49 -7.93 -16.20 19.86
N HIS A 50 -7.01 -15.39 19.32
CA HIS A 50 -5.66 -15.82 19.00
C HIS A 50 -4.95 -16.37 20.25
N PHE A 51 -4.86 -15.59 21.34
CA PHE A 51 -4.19 -16.04 22.58
C PHE A 51 -4.82 -17.30 23.21
N HIS A 52 -6.09 -17.58 22.91
CA HIS A 52 -6.82 -18.75 23.40
C HIS A 52 -6.86 -19.93 22.41
N GLY A 53 -6.22 -19.84 21.24
CA GLY A 53 -6.22 -20.91 20.23
C GLY A 53 -7.57 -21.16 19.58
N THR A 54 -8.40 -20.12 19.43
CA THR A 54 -9.79 -20.19 18.92
C THR A 54 -10.07 -19.20 17.78
N LEU A 55 -9.02 -18.79 17.07
CA LEU A 55 -9.07 -17.76 16.03
C LEU A 55 -9.82 -18.21 14.77
N ASP A 56 -9.76 -19.50 14.40
CA ASP A 56 -10.45 -20.04 13.22
C ASP A 56 -11.99 -20.11 13.37
N VAL A 57 -12.52 -19.67 14.51
CA VAL A 57 -13.96 -19.40 14.70
C VAL A 57 -14.36 -18.04 14.12
N VAL A 58 -13.40 -17.16 13.80
CA VAL A 58 -13.66 -15.86 13.17
C VAL A 58 -13.82 -16.02 11.66
N THR A 59 -15.05 -15.84 11.18
CA THR A 59 -15.43 -15.79 9.76
C THR A 59 -14.76 -14.60 9.06
N LEU A 60 -13.88 -14.89 8.09
CA LEU A 60 -13.05 -13.87 7.44
C LEU A 60 -13.87 -12.84 6.64
N ASP A 61 -15.01 -13.25 6.09
CA ASP A 61 -15.94 -12.39 5.34
C ASP A 61 -16.62 -11.31 6.20
N GLU A 62 -16.71 -11.53 7.52
CA GLU A 62 -17.30 -10.58 8.45
C GLU A 62 -16.31 -9.51 8.92
N ILE A 63 -15.02 -9.65 8.60
CA ILE A 63 -13.95 -8.73 9.02
C ILE A 63 -13.69 -7.70 7.93
N SER A 64 -14.05 -6.44 8.21
CA SER A 64 -13.84 -5.33 7.29
C SER A 64 -12.40 -4.80 7.35
N VAL A 65 -12.01 -4.01 6.34
CA VAL A 65 -10.70 -3.32 6.37
C VAL A 65 -10.59 -2.37 7.57
N ALA A 66 -11.70 -1.76 8.00
CA ALA A 66 -11.76 -0.94 9.21
C ALA A 66 -11.52 -1.77 10.48
N ASP A 67 -12.01 -3.01 10.55
CA ASP A 67 -11.75 -3.92 11.67
C ASP A 67 -10.24 -4.23 11.77
N ILE A 68 -9.56 -4.48 10.64
CA ILE A 68 -8.10 -4.69 10.61
C ILE A 68 -7.31 -3.46 11.08
N TRP A 69 -7.72 -2.25 10.72
CA TRP A 69 -7.09 -1.03 11.26
C TRP A 69 -7.28 -0.90 12.78
N HIS A 70 -8.42 -1.35 13.33
CA HIS A 70 -8.60 -1.44 14.79
C HIS A 70 -7.78 -2.58 15.43
N VAL A 71 -7.53 -3.71 14.75
CA VAL A 71 -6.59 -4.76 15.22
C VAL A 71 -5.17 -4.19 15.36
N ILE A 72 -4.77 -3.35 14.41
CA ILE A 72 -3.48 -2.64 14.42
C ILE A 72 -3.43 -1.65 15.58
N LEU A 73 -4.46 -0.83 15.81
CA LEU A 73 -4.54 0.05 16.99
C LEU A 73 -4.45 -0.72 18.32
N ALA A 74 -5.21 -1.80 18.46
CA ALA A 74 -5.20 -2.63 19.66
C ALA A 74 -3.78 -3.17 19.96
N SER A 75 -3.02 -3.57 18.93
CA SER A 75 -1.64 -4.02 19.12
C SER A 75 -0.66 -2.93 19.58
N ASP A 76 -0.77 -1.69 19.09
CA ASP A 76 0.07 -0.58 19.61
C ASP A 76 -0.32 -0.25 21.08
N LYS A 77 -1.63 -0.18 21.36
CA LYS A 77 -2.20 0.18 22.66
C LYS A 77 -1.89 -0.85 23.75
N TYR A 78 -2.04 -2.12 23.43
CA TYR A 78 -1.89 -3.24 24.36
C TYR A 78 -0.57 -4.00 24.20
N GLN A 79 0.38 -3.52 23.40
CA GLN A 79 1.70 -4.13 23.21
C GLN A 79 1.61 -5.62 22.81
N PHE A 80 0.72 -5.94 21.86
CA PHE A 80 0.62 -7.27 21.26
C PHE A 80 1.63 -7.40 20.11
N ASP A 81 2.25 -8.57 19.95
CA ASP A 81 3.14 -8.80 18.80
C ASP A 81 2.30 -9.03 17.53
N ARG A 82 2.61 -8.27 16.47
CA ARG A 82 1.91 -8.36 15.18
C ARG A 82 2.29 -9.61 14.39
N TYR A 83 3.47 -10.19 14.61
CA TYR A 83 3.89 -11.40 13.90
C TYR A 83 2.99 -12.60 14.24
N ASP A 84 2.45 -12.66 15.46
CA ASP A 84 1.49 -13.67 15.93
C ASP A 84 0.22 -13.78 15.04
N LEU A 85 -0.17 -12.68 14.38
CA LEU A 85 -1.33 -12.63 13.48
C LEU A 85 -0.98 -12.64 11.98
N LEU A 86 0.29 -12.67 11.58
CA LEU A 86 0.69 -12.54 10.16
C LEU A 86 0.02 -13.60 9.26
N GLU A 87 0.07 -14.88 9.62
CA GLU A 87 -0.57 -15.95 8.83
C GLU A 87 -2.11 -15.84 8.78
N TRP A 88 -2.74 -15.32 9.82
CA TRP A 88 -4.18 -15.04 9.80
C TRP A 88 -4.50 -13.82 8.94
N PHE A 89 -3.69 -12.75 9.03
CA PHE A 89 -3.81 -11.57 8.19
C PHE A 89 -3.60 -11.90 6.70
N ILE A 90 -2.67 -12.80 6.35
CA ILE A 90 -2.48 -13.28 4.98
C ILE A 90 -3.72 -14.02 4.47
N ARG A 91 -4.30 -14.93 5.28
CA ARG A 91 -5.57 -15.62 4.95
C ARG A 91 -6.71 -14.62 4.73
N TRP A 92 -6.87 -13.65 5.63
CA TRP A 92 -7.85 -12.58 5.50
C TRP A 92 -7.61 -11.70 4.27
N TYR A 93 -6.35 -11.32 4.01
CA TYR A 93 -5.96 -10.47 2.88
C TYR A 93 -6.36 -11.11 1.55
N TYR A 94 -6.06 -12.40 1.37
CA TYR A 94 -6.43 -13.10 0.14
C TYR A 94 -7.96 -13.21 -0.03
N ASN A 95 -8.71 -13.37 1.07
CA ASN A 95 -10.18 -13.34 1.02
C ASN A 95 -10.70 -11.95 0.63
N ALA A 96 -10.27 -10.89 1.33
CA ALA A 96 -10.68 -9.52 1.09
C ALA A 96 -10.30 -8.99 -0.31
N THR A 97 -9.21 -9.51 -0.91
CA THR A 97 -8.73 -9.12 -2.24
C THR A 97 -9.18 -10.02 -3.38
N ALA A 98 -9.92 -11.12 -3.11
CA ALA A 98 -10.39 -12.07 -4.11
C ALA A 98 -11.28 -11.43 -5.21
N ALA A 99 -11.99 -10.34 -4.88
CA ALA A 99 -12.80 -9.57 -5.82
C ALA A 99 -12.02 -8.46 -6.58
N GLY A 100 -10.69 -8.37 -6.39
CA GLY A 100 -9.79 -7.41 -7.04
C GLY A 100 -9.39 -6.23 -6.14
N ILE A 101 -8.08 -5.95 -6.08
CA ILE A 101 -7.46 -4.93 -5.21
C ILE A 101 -7.84 -3.47 -5.49
N HIS A 102 -8.43 -3.18 -6.67
CA HIS A 102 -8.89 -1.84 -7.06
C HIS A 102 -10.30 -1.49 -6.60
N ARG A 103 -11.07 -2.50 -6.19
CA ARG A 103 -12.44 -2.30 -5.74
C ARG A 103 -12.46 -1.39 -4.51
N ASP A 104 -13.35 -0.40 -4.49
CA ASP A 104 -13.64 0.46 -3.33
C ASP A 104 -12.38 1.09 -2.69
N ASN A 105 -11.37 1.41 -3.51
CA ASN A 105 -10.02 1.89 -3.14
C ASN A 105 -9.28 1.00 -2.13
N LEU A 106 -9.47 -0.32 -2.22
CA LEU A 106 -8.93 -1.30 -1.27
C LEU A 106 -7.39 -1.25 -1.19
N ALA A 107 -6.68 -1.10 -2.31
CA ALA A 107 -5.23 -0.96 -2.32
C ALA A 107 -4.71 0.21 -1.46
N ASN A 108 -5.36 1.38 -1.51
CA ASN A 108 -5.00 2.54 -0.70
C ASN A 108 -5.19 2.32 0.81
N LYS A 109 -6.14 1.45 1.17
CA LYS A 109 -6.50 1.09 2.56
C LYS A 109 -5.65 -0.06 3.11
N LEU A 110 -5.10 -0.92 2.23
CA LEU A 110 -4.33 -2.11 2.62
C LEU A 110 -2.82 -1.92 2.69
N MET A 111 -2.26 -0.83 2.13
CA MET A 111 -0.82 -0.52 2.26
C MET A 111 -0.37 -0.48 3.73
N LEU A 112 -1.14 0.15 4.63
CA LEU A 112 -0.80 0.20 6.05
C LEU A 112 -0.86 -1.18 6.72
N PRO A 113 -1.97 -1.97 6.64
CA PRO A 113 -1.98 -3.34 7.13
C PRO A 113 -0.79 -4.19 6.66
N CYS A 114 -0.43 -4.14 5.37
CA CYS A 114 0.70 -4.92 4.87
C CYS A 114 2.05 -4.44 5.47
N TYR A 115 2.22 -3.13 5.67
CA TYR A 115 3.39 -2.58 6.36
C TYR A 115 3.44 -2.97 7.85
N ALA A 116 2.28 -2.95 8.53
CA ALA A 116 2.14 -3.17 9.97
C ALA A 116 2.33 -4.63 10.39
N PHE A 117 1.76 -5.58 9.65
CA PHE A 117 1.90 -7.03 9.91
C PHE A 117 3.18 -7.64 9.32
N ASP A 118 3.97 -6.86 8.58
CA ASP A 118 5.15 -7.31 7.81
C ASP A 118 4.86 -8.22 6.61
N TYR A 119 3.70 -8.05 5.98
CA TYR A 119 3.36 -8.79 4.76
C TYR A 119 4.00 -8.15 3.52
N ALA A 120 5.31 -8.37 3.37
CA ALA A 120 6.15 -7.79 2.32
C ALA A 120 5.60 -8.01 0.90
N ARG A 121 5.07 -9.20 0.60
CA ARG A 121 4.48 -9.52 -0.72
C ARG A 121 3.24 -8.67 -1.02
N GLY A 122 2.28 -8.61 -0.10
CA GLY A 122 1.10 -7.76 -0.29
C GLY A 122 1.47 -6.28 -0.40
N PHE A 123 2.42 -5.80 0.41
CA PHE A 123 2.92 -4.43 0.31
C PHE A 123 3.55 -4.14 -1.06
N GLN A 124 4.33 -5.08 -1.60
CA GLN A 124 4.91 -4.99 -2.93
C GLN A 124 3.85 -4.98 -4.04
N ASP A 125 2.94 -5.96 -4.06
CA ASP A 125 1.89 -6.11 -5.07
C ASP A 125 0.97 -4.87 -5.12
N LEU A 126 0.55 -4.36 -3.95
CA LEU A 126 -0.28 -3.15 -3.85
C LEU A 126 0.44 -1.89 -4.32
N THR A 127 1.69 -1.68 -3.90
CA THR A 127 2.44 -0.48 -4.29
C THR A 127 2.82 -0.48 -5.77
N LYS A 128 3.09 -1.66 -6.36
CA LYS A 128 3.21 -1.84 -7.81
C LYS A 128 1.92 -1.41 -8.51
N SER A 129 0.81 -2.06 -8.15
CA SER A 129 -0.49 -1.85 -8.79
C SER A 129 -0.96 -0.39 -8.70
N LEU A 130 -0.83 0.27 -7.54
CA LEU A 130 -1.14 1.70 -7.37
C LEU A 130 -0.29 2.59 -8.30
N ALA A 131 1.00 2.31 -8.51
CA ALA A 131 1.85 3.11 -9.39
C ALA A 131 1.45 3.02 -10.87
N TYR A 132 0.95 1.88 -11.33
CA TYR A 132 0.52 1.68 -12.73
C TYR A 132 -0.95 2.08 -12.98
N GLU A 133 -1.86 1.72 -12.08
CA GLU A 133 -3.29 1.63 -12.39
C GLU A 133 -4.12 2.75 -11.77
N GLU A 134 -3.67 3.35 -10.67
CA GLU A 134 -4.37 4.44 -9.98
C GLU A 134 -4.34 5.74 -10.82
N LYS A 135 -5.38 6.55 -10.73
CA LYS A 135 -5.48 7.89 -11.33
C LYS A 135 -4.89 8.94 -10.39
N GLY A 136 -4.92 10.22 -10.78
CA GLY A 136 -4.52 11.34 -9.92
C GLY A 136 -3.18 11.18 -9.16
N HIS A 137 -3.19 11.67 -7.92
CA HIS A 137 -2.14 11.53 -6.92
C HIS A 137 -2.51 10.39 -5.96
N ILE A 138 -1.56 9.50 -5.65
CA ILE A 138 -1.80 8.35 -4.77
C ILE A 138 -1.74 8.84 -3.33
N MET A 139 -2.78 8.55 -2.54
CA MET A 139 -2.86 8.81 -1.11
C MET A 139 -3.09 7.52 -0.34
N GLU A 140 -2.69 7.51 0.93
CA GLU A 140 -3.26 6.59 1.91
C GLU A 140 -4.75 6.92 2.11
N ILE A 141 -5.58 5.89 2.32
CA ILE A 141 -6.98 6.08 2.74
C ILE A 141 -7.16 5.36 4.07
N ASN A 142 -7.25 6.14 5.15
CA ASN A 142 -7.60 5.64 6.47
C ASN A 142 -9.13 5.37 6.52
N PRO A 143 -9.58 4.14 6.81
CA PRO A 143 -10.99 3.79 6.91
C PRO A 143 -11.58 4.03 8.32
N ILE A 144 -10.82 4.59 9.26
CA ILE A 144 -11.23 4.84 10.65
C ILE A 144 -10.86 6.25 11.12
N GLU A 145 -11.52 6.74 12.17
CA GLU A 145 -11.33 8.11 12.69
C GLU A 145 -10.11 8.21 13.63
N ASN A 146 -8.92 7.84 13.13
CA ASN A 146 -7.68 7.90 13.92
C ASN A 146 -6.53 8.59 13.15
N VAL A 147 -6.33 9.88 13.45
CA VAL A 147 -5.31 10.75 12.82
C VAL A 147 -3.85 10.49 13.27
N ARG A 148 -3.58 9.39 14.00
CA ARG A 148 -2.23 9.01 14.46
C ARG A 148 -1.72 7.75 13.79
N LEU A 149 -2.62 6.83 13.44
CA LEU A 149 -2.29 5.61 12.73
C LEU A 149 -2.19 5.89 11.23
N HIS A 150 -0.96 5.99 10.72
CA HIS A 150 -0.65 6.37 9.33
C HIS A 150 0.63 5.69 8.84
N LEU A 151 0.73 5.47 7.53
CA LEU A 151 1.98 5.09 6.86
C LEU A 151 3.06 6.17 7.04
N PRO A 152 4.34 5.77 7.22
CA PRO A 152 5.46 6.68 7.03
C PRO A 152 5.34 7.45 5.70
N PRO A 153 5.27 8.80 5.70
CA PRO A 153 4.96 9.59 4.49
C PRO A 153 5.90 9.33 3.30
N ARG A 154 7.14 8.91 3.59
CA ARG A 154 8.15 8.47 2.61
C ARG A 154 7.64 7.36 1.69
N ILE A 155 6.74 6.48 2.16
CA ILE A 155 6.12 5.41 1.34
C ILE A 155 5.26 6.03 0.25
N ILE A 156 4.29 6.87 0.62
CA ILE A 156 3.38 7.55 -0.33
C ILE A 156 4.17 8.43 -1.32
N GLN A 157 5.23 9.10 -0.85
CA GLN A 157 6.16 9.84 -1.70
C GLN A 157 6.85 8.93 -2.73
N GLN A 158 7.37 7.76 -2.34
CA GLN A 158 8.07 6.85 -3.25
C GLN A 158 7.15 6.18 -4.28
N VAL A 159 5.91 5.80 -3.92
CA VAL A 159 4.94 5.28 -4.91
C VAL A 159 4.58 6.35 -5.95
N ASN A 160 4.34 7.60 -5.52
CA ASN A 160 4.11 8.71 -6.45
C ASN A 160 5.35 9.05 -7.30
N ALA A 161 6.55 8.95 -6.74
CA ALA A 161 7.80 9.12 -7.49
C ALA A 161 7.98 8.01 -8.55
N ALA A 162 7.63 6.76 -8.24
CA ALA A 162 7.62 5.66 -9.20
C ALA A 162 6.61 5.92 -10.34
N LYS A 163 5.37 6.32 -10.01
CA LYS A 163 4.34 6.76 -10.97
C LYS A 163 4.82 7.90 -11.89
N GLY A 164 5.55 8.87 -11.34
CA GLY A 164 6.20 9.92 -12.11
C GLY A 164 7.28 9.41 -13.06
N ARG A 165 8.17 8.53 -12.57
CA ARG A 165 9.23 7.91 -13.39
C ARG A 165 8.65 7.05 -14.53
N LEU A 166 7.57 6.31 -14.30
CA LEU A 166 6.84 5.56 -15.34
C LEU A 166 6.34 6.45 -16.48
N ARG A 167 5.68 7.58 -16.17
CA ARG A 167 5.23 8.56 -17.17
C ARG A 167 6.40 9.13 -17.98
N ASN A 168 7.52 9.45 -17.31
CA ASN A 168 8.71 9.99 -17.96
C ASN A 168 9.39 8.98 -18.90
N ILE A 169 9.47 7.71 -18.49
CA ILE A 169 10.01 6.61 -19.32
C ILE A 169 9.14 6.40 -20.56
N LEU A 170 7.82 6.25 -20.37
CA LEU A 170 6.89 6.04 -21.49
C LEU A 170 6.98 7.18 -22.51
N THR A 171 7.04 8.43 -22.03
CA THR A 171 7.21 9.61 -22.88
C THR A 171 8.56 9.58 -23.61
N ARG A 172 9.66 9.28 -22.91
CA ARG A 172 11.00 9.20 -23.51
C ARG A 172 11.05 8.15 -24.63
N GLU A 173 10.57 6.93 -24.39
CA GLU A 173 10.63 5.86 -25.39
C GLU A 173 9.73 6.12 -26.61
N LEU A 174 8.53 6.68 -26.40
CA LEU A 174 7.61 7.02 -27.49
C LEU A 174 8.12 8.18 -28.37
N PHE A 175 8.88 9.13 -27.82
CA PHE A 175 9.29 10.35 -28.53
C PHE A 175 10.76 10.40 -28.96
N ALA A 176 11.65 9.56 -28.40
CA ALA A 176 13.08 9.57 -28.74
C ALA A 176 13.38 9.57 -30.25
N LYS A 177 12.68 8.73 -31.04
CA LYS A 177 12.87 8.68 -32.50
C LYS A 177 12.19 9.82 -33.26
N ILE A 178 11.11 10.38 -32.72
CA ILE A 178 10.41 11.54 -33.29
C ILE A 178 11.26 12.80 -33.12
N ASN A 179 11.79 13.03 -31.91
CA ASN A 179 12.67 14.14 -31.59
C ASN A 179 13.91 14.12 -32.49
N PHE A 180 14.58 12.96 -32.60
CA PHE A 180 15.68 12.75 -33.54
C PHE A 180 15.31 13.10 -35.01
N LEU A 181 14.13 12.72 -35.49
CA LEU A 181 13.67 13.07 -36.84
C LEU A 181 13.37 14.57 -37.00
N ILE A 182 12.88 15.24 -35.95
CA ILE A 182 12.67 16.69 -35.95
C ILE A 182 14.03 17.40 -36.03
N GLU A 183 14.93 17.07 -35.11
CA GLU A 183 16.24 17.68 -34.89
C GLU A 183 17.21 17.45 -36.06
N THR A 184 17.45 16.20 -36.45
CA THR A 184 18.53 15.84 -37.41
C THR A 184 18.02 15.44 -38.79
N GLY A 185 16.70 15.34 -38.99
CA GLY A 185 16.13 14.89 -40.26
C GLY A 185 16.25 15.94 -41.37
N SER A 186 16.89 15.59 -42.49
CA SER A 186 16.96 16.41 -43.72
C SER A 186 15.96 15.98 -44.80
N CYS A 187 15.37 14.79 -44.68
CA CYS A 187 14.48 14.21 -45.70
C CYS A 187 13.08 14.84 -45.72
N SER A 188 12.52 15.04 -46.93
CA SER A 188 11.21 15.68 -47.14
C SER A 188 10.04 14.96 -46.46
N CYS A 189 10.10 13.64 -46.31
CA CYS A 189 9.05 12.85 -45.65
C CYS A 189 8.98 13.01 -44.13
N LYS A 190 9.90 13.75 -43.48
CA LYS A 190 9.96 13.86 -42.01
C LYS A 190 8.69 14.47 -41.41
N GLY A 191 8.14 15.53 -42.03
CA GLY A 191 6.95 16.23 -41.54
C GLY A 191 5.72 15.33 -41.51
N GLU A 192 5.43 14.64 -42.63
CA GLU A 192 4.35 13.66 -42.72
C GLU A 192 4.54 12.48 -41.75
N THR A 193 5.79 12.01 -41.58
CA THR A 193 6.08 10.90 -40.65
C THR A 193 5.74 11.29 -39.21
N VAL A 194 6.17 12.48 -38.77
CA VAL A 194 5.89 12.98 -37.42
C VAL A 194 4.40 13.26 -37.24
N PHE A 195 3.76 13.91 -38.20
CA PHE A 195 2.33 14.20 -38.16
C PHE A 195 1.48 12.91 -38.10
N ASN A 196 1.75 11.93 -38.96
CA ASN A 196 0.98 10.69 -39.01
C ASN A 196 1.20 9.82 -37.76
N TYR A 197 2.40 9.84 -37.16
CA TYR A 197 2.67 9.17 -35.87
C TYR A 197 1.85 9.81 -34.74
N LEU A 198 1.92 11.14 -34.60
CA LEU A 198 1.16 11.91 -33.61
C LEU A 198 -0.35 11.75 -33.81
N ARG A 199 -0.82 11.70 -35.06
CA ARG A 199 -2.23 11.47 -35.41
C ARG A 199 -2.70 10.07 -34.99
N GLU A 200 -1.89 9.03 -35.19
CA GLU A 200 -2.27 7.68 -34.79
C GLU A 200 -2.26 7.51 -33.27
N LEU A 201 -1.25 8.06 -32.57
CA LEU A 201 -1.24 8.16 -31.10
C LEU A 201 -2.46 8.92 -30.57
N GLY A 202 -2.80 10.06 -31.17
CA GLY A 202 -4.00 10.83 -30.83
C GLY A 202 -5.30 10.03 -31.03
N LYS A 203 -5.40 9.25 -32.11
CA LYS A 203 -6.56 8.39 -32.40
C LYS A 203 -6.78 7.30 -31.34
N ILE A 204 -5.72 6.69 -30.84
CA ILE A 204 -5.81 5.70 -29.73
C ILE A 204 -5.93 6.37 -28.35
N ASN A 205 -6.17 7.69 -28.29
CA ASN A 205 -6.24 8.51 -27.08
C ASN A 205 -4.95 8.45 -26.24
N VAL A 206 -3.80 8.34 -26.89
CA VAL A 206 -2.46 8.52 -26.31
C VAL A 206 -1.95 9.90 -26.73
N GLN A 207 -2.66 10.94 -26.32
CA GLN A 207 -2.23 12.31 -26.57
C GLN A 207 -1.05 12.66 -25.65
N PRO A 208 0.09 13.09 -26.20
CA PRO A 208 1.18 13.64 -25.40
C PRO A 208 0.88 15.08 -24.97
N LEU A 209 1.60 15.55 -23.95
CA LEU A 209 1.68 16.96 -23.52
C LEU A 209 0.46 17.59 -22.81
N GLU A 210 -0.61 16.86 -22.49
CA GLU A 210 -1.63 17.37 -21.55
C GLU A 210 -1.35 16.95 -20.10
N GLU A 211 -0.95 17.93 -19.28
CA GLU A 211 -0.78 17.80 -17.83
C GLU A 211 -2.07 17.33 -17.12
N ARG A 212 -3.24 17.75 -17.63
CA ARG A 212 -4.57 17.33 -17.15
C ARG A 212 -4.95 15.90 -17.54
N SER A 213 -4.42 15.37 -18.63
CA SER A 213 -4.73 13.99 -19.04
C SER A 213 -4.15 12.97 -18.04
N PHE A 214 -3.00 13.25 -17.42
CA PHE A 214 -2.35 12.33 -16.47
C PHE A 214 -2.97 12.29 -15.07
N SER A 215 -3.85 13.23 -14.69
CA SER A 215 -4.67 13.09 -13.48
C SER A 215 -5.92 12.23 -13.72
N LEU A 216 -6.40 12.17 -14.97
CA LEU A 216 -7.60 11.42 -15.38
C LEU A 216 -7.30 10.00 -15.88
N VAL A 217 -6.09 9.77 -16.39
CA VAL A 217 -5.67 8.53 -17.07
C VAL A 217 -4.44 7.93 -16.37
N SER A 218 -4.52 6.65 -16.00
CA SER A 218 -3.42 5.90 -15.37
C SER A 218 -2.42 5.35 -16.39
N VAL A 219 -1.22 4.99 -15.94
CA VAL A 219 -0.14 4.47 -16.81
C VAL A 219 -0.62 3.23 -17.56
N GLN A 220 -1.27 2.29 -16.87
CA GLN A 220 -1.80 1.07 -17.48
C GLN A 220 -2.83 1.36 -18.58
N SER A 221 -3.63 2.42 -18.45
CA SER A 221 -4.57 2.82 -19.51
C SER A 221 -3.85 3.30 -20.77
N TYR A 222 -2.71 4.01 -20.65
CA TYR A 222 -1.87 4.35 -21.80
C TYR A 222 -1.21 3.10 -22.41
N LEU A 223 -0.67 2.18 -21.60
CA LEU A 223 -0.08 0.93 -22.09
C LEU A 223 -1.10 0.08 -22.87
N ASN A 224 -2.32 -0.07 -22.34
CA ASN A 224 -3.41 -0.79 -23.00
C ASN A 224 -3.84 -0.11 -24.32
N ARG A 225 -3.86 1.24 -24.37
CA ARG A 225 -4.14 1.98 -25.62
C ARG A 225 -3.06 1.76 -26.66
N LEU A 226 -1.78 1.81 -26.30
CA LEU A 226 -0.64 1.67 -27.20
C LEU A 226 -0.59 0.33 -27.94
N GLN A 227 -1.15 -0.74 -27.38
CA GLN A 227 -1.30 -2.03 -28.08
C GLN A 227 -2.13 -1.92 -29.38
N HIS A 228 -2.97 -0.89 -29.51
CA HIS A 228 -3.83 -0.64 -30.66
C HIS A 228 -3.19 0.22 -31.76
N PHE A 229 -1.88 0.52 -31.65
CA PHE A 229 -1.15 1.35 -32.61
C PHE A 229 -1.04 0.70 -34.01
N ASP A 230 -1.57 1.39 -35.03
CA ASP A 230 -1.63 0.91 -36.42
C ASP A 230 -0.58 1.61 -37.31
N GLN A 231 0.57 0.94 -37.49
CA GLN A 231 1.63 1.40 -38.38
C GLN A 231 1.18 1.46 -39.85
N GLU A 232 0.29 0.58 -40.32
CA GLU A 232 -0.18 0.66 -41.71
C GLU A 232 -0.99 1.92 -41.94
N ARG A 233 -1.90 2.27 -41.01
CA ARG A 233 -2.70 3.49 -41.07
C ARG A 233 -1.85 4.76 -40.95
N MET A 234 -0.79 4.73 -40.15
CA MET A 234 0.23 5.78 -40.13
C MET A 234 0.86 5.96 -41.52
N LEU A 235 1.34 4.89 -42.15
CA LEU A 235 2.06 4.95 -43.43
C LEU A 235 1.15 5.23 -44.63
N ARG A 236 -0.09 4.71 -44.65
CA ARG A 236 -1.12 5.02 -45.67
C ARG A 236 -1.48 6.52 -45.74
N GLY A 237 -1.11 7.30 -44.72
CA GLY A 237 -1.31 8.75 -44.69
C GLY A 237 -0.19 9.59 -45.32
N MET A 238 0.80 8.99 -45.98
CA MET A 238 1.95 9.69 -46.57
C MET A 238 1.77 9.91 -48.07
N SER A 239 2.21 11.06 -48.58
CA SER A 239 2.18 11.39 -50.02
C SER A 239 3.31 10.72 -50.81
N ARG A 240 4.35 10.24 -50.11
CA ARG A 240 5.54 9.59 -50.66
C ARG A 240 5.94 8.41 -49.79
N GLN A 241 6.58 7.41 -50.40
CA GLN A 241 7.21 6.33 -49.66
C GLN A 241 8.26 6.91 -48.68
N PRO A 242 8.27 6.48 -47.40
CA PRO A 242 9.21 7.00 -46.41
C PRO A 242 10.64 6.52 -46.70
N CYS A 243 11.63 7.38 -46.47
CA CYS A 243 13.04 6.97 -46.49
C CYS A 243 13.36 5.99 -45.34
N SER A 244 14.50 5.31 -45.38
CA SER A 244 14.94 4.36 -44.33
C SER A 244 14.92 4.93 -42.90
N SER A 245 15.17 6.24 -42.73
CA SER A 245 15.09 6.91 -41.43
C SER A 245 13.65 7.11 -40.91
N CYS A 246 12.67 7.18 -41.80
CA CYS A 246 11.25 7.41 -41.51
C CYS A 246 10.39 6.14 -41.60
N GLY A 247 10.74 5.20 -42.48
CA GLY A 247 10.02 3.95 -42.75
C GLY A 247 10.44 2.81 -41.84
N ILE A 248 10.82 3.12 -40.61
CA ILE A 248 11.22 2.13 -39.62
C ILE A 248 10.02 1.33 -39.10
N GLU A 249 10.30 0.26 -38.35
CA GLU A 249 9.31 -0.55 -37.64
C GLU A 249 8.75 0.20 -36.40
N TRP A 250 7.90 1.20 -36.65
CA TRP A 250 7.23 2.01 -35.61
C TRP A 250 6.43 1.15 -34.62
N LYS A 251 5.75 0.09 -35.07
CA LYS A 251 4.99 -0.80 -34.20
C LYS A 251 5.88 -1.47 -33.15
N ARG A 252 7.11 -1.87 -33.51
CA ARG A 252 8.11 -2.43 -32.58
C ARG A 252 8.72 -1.37 -31.67
N ARG A 253 8.87 -0.12 -32.13
CA ARG A 253 9.28 0.99 -31.25
C ARG A 253 8.22 1.27 -30.18
N VAL A 254 6.95 1.31 -30.56
CA VAL A 254 5.82 1.41 -29.61
C VAL A 254 5.77 0.19 -28.69
N GLY A 255 5.92 -1.02 -29.23
CA GLY A 255 6.00 -2.26 -28.43
C GLY A 255 7.10 -2.22 -27.36
N LYS A 256 8.32 -1.78 -27.72
CA LYS A 256 9.43 -1.64 -26.77
C LYS A 256 9.18 -0.54 -25.73
N ALA A 257 8.48 0.53 -26.08
CA ALA A 257 8.05 1.56 -25.13
C ALA A 257 7.04 1.02 -24.11
N ILE A 258 6.14 0.12 -24.53
CA ILE A 258 5.22 -0.59 -23.62
C ILE A 258 6.02 -1.50 -22.68
N GLU A 259 6.83 -2.41 -23.24
CA GLU A 259 7.68 -3.38 -22.52
C GLU A 259 8.53 -2.71 -21.43
N VAL A 260 9.37 -1.73 -21.82
CA VAL A 260 10.28 -1.01 -20.90
C VAL A 260 9.52 -0.23 -19.81
N THR A 261 8.27 0.16 -20.05
CA THR A 261 7.44 0.82 -19.03
C THR A 261 6.76 -0.20 -18.12
N ALA A 262 6.21 -1.29 -18.66
CA ALA A 262 5.51 -2.34 -17.92
C ALA A 262 6.41 -3.10 -16.94
N GLU A 263 7.70 -3.21 -17.27
CA GLU A 263 8.71 -3.93 -16.48
C GLU A 263 9.53 -3.01 -15.54
N TYR A 264 9.32 -1.69 -15.56
CA TYR A 264 10.19 -0.74 -14.85
C TYR A 264 10.09 -0.78 -13.31
N PHE A 265 8.92 -1.10 -12.75
CA PHE A 265 8.69 -0.97 -11.30
C PHE A 265 7.98 -2.18 -10.70
N ASP A 266 8.67 -2.88 -9.80
CA ASP A 266 8.13 -4.07 -9.13
C ASP A 266 7.44 -3.80 -7.79
N GLY A 267 7.10 -2.54 -7.49
CA GLY A 267 6.59 -2.15 -6.17
C GLY A 267 7.71 -1.73 -5.21
N LEU A 268 7.34 -1.38 -3.97
CA LEU A 268 8.28 -1.04 -2.91
C LEU A 268 8.65 -2.28 -2.10
N CYS A 269 9.95 -2.54 -1.94
CA CYS A 269 10.43 -3.52 -0.98
C CYS A 269 10.20 -3.02 0.45
N LEU A 270 9.47 -3.81 1.24
CA LEU A 270 9.09 -3.45 2.61
C LEU A 270 10.31 -3.28 3.53
N ASP A 271 11.31 -4.17 3.42
CA ASP A 271 12.55 -4.11 4.21
C ASP A 271 13.37 -2.86 3.91
N CYS A 272 13.45 -2.45 2.64
CA CYS A 272 14.10 -1.20 2.25
C CYS A 272 13.37 0.03 2.81
N MET A 273 12.03 0.01 2.85
CA MET A 273 11.25 1.08 3.46
C MET A 273 11.40 1.10 4.99
N LYS A 274 11.40 -0.07 5.65
CA LYS A 274 11.65 -0.18 7.10
C LYS A 274 13.07 0.24 7.47
N THR A 275 14.08 -0.15 6.70
CA THR A 275 15.49 0.22 6.93
C THR A 275 15.71 1.72 6.74
N THR A 276 15.11 2.33 5.72
CA THR A 276 15.21 3.79 5.55
C THR A 276 14.42 4.57 6.61
N VAL A 277 13.24 4.10 7.02
CA VAL A 277 12.48 4.71 8.13
C VAL A 277 13.18 4.52 9.48
N LYS A 278 13.90 3.41 9.69
CA LYS A 278 14.81 3.25 10.83
C LYS A 278 15.93 4.29 10.75
N ALA A 279 16.73 4.33 9.67
CA ALA A 279 17.81 5.32 9.53
C ALA A 279 17.34 6.79 9.68
N ASP A 280 16.16 7.15 9.14
CA ASP A 280 15.56 8.47 9.34
C ASP A 280 15.22 8.73 10.82
N LYS A 281 14.65 7.75 11.53
CA LYS A 281 14.37 7.83 12.96
C LYS A 281 15.65 7.83 13.81
N ASP A 282 16.60 6.96 13.51
CA ASP A 282 17.84 6.78 14.25
C ASP A 282 18.72 8.04 14.15
N MET A 283 18.66 8.77 13.02
CA MET A 283 19.27 10.10 12.89
C MET A 283 18.58 11.17 13.75
N VAL A 284 17.25 11.13 13.87
CA VAL A 284 16.48 12.01 14.77
C VAL A 284 16.69 11.61 16.24
N VAL A 285 16.85 10.33 16.53
CA VAL A 285 17.13 9.79 17.87
C VAL A 285 18.56 10.11 18.29
N LEU A 286 19.55 10.07 17.39
CA LEU A 286 20.91 10.59 17.67
C LEU A 286 20.94 12.10 18.01
N LEU A 287 19.98 12.88 17.49
CA LEU A 287 19.79 14.28 17.86
C LEU A 287 19.06 14.47 19.21
N LEU A 288 18.46 13.41 19.77
CA LEU A 288 17.70 13.42 21.04
C LEU A 288 18.42 12.66 22.17
N GLU A 289 19.19 11.60 21.88
CA GLU A 289 19.99 10.82 22.85
C GLU A 289 21.24 11.56 23.35
N LEU A 290 21.54 12.72 22.77
CA LEU A 290 22.35 13.75 23.42
C LEU A 290 21.65 14.34 24.67
N GLY A 291 20.42 13.90 25.01
CA GLY A 291 19.65 14.30 26.19
C GLY A 291 18.89 13.16 26.88
N VAL A 292 19.57 12.51 27.85
CA VAL A 292 19.01 11.69 28.97
C VAL A 292 18.53 10.26 28.60
N GLY A 293 18.66 9.31 29.54
CA GLY A 293 18.19 7.92 29.39
C GLY A 293 18.16 7.07 30.69
N ALA A 294 17.87 5.76 30.53
CA ALA A 294 17.84 4.67 31.55
C ALA A 294 16.73 4.70 32.65
N ALA A 295 16.28 3.60 33.28
CA ALA A 295 16.20 2.14 32.97
C ALA A 295 15.38 1.35 34.05
N LEU A 296 15.06 0.05 33.81
CA LEU A 296 14.60 -1.03 34.75
C LEU A 296 13.16 -0.94 35.38
N GLU A 297 12.40 -1.96 35.85
CA GLU A 297 12.47 -3.46 35.99
C GLU A 297 12.73 -4.07 37.40
N CYS A 298 12.17 -5.21 37.86
CA CYS A 298 11.06 -6.11 37.43
C CYS A 298 10.66 -7.12 38.58
N GLY A 299 9.59 -7.93 38.48
CA GLY A 299 9.29 -9.07 39.40
C GLY A 299 7.83 -9.62 39.45
N PRO A 300 7.57 -10.96 39.43
CA PRO A 300 6.20 -11.53 39.42
C PRO A 300 5.86 -12.58 40.53
N GLY A 301 4.57 -12.94 40.63
CA GLY A 301 4.04 -14.13 41.35
C GLY A 301 2.59 -14.46 40.92
N PRO A 302 2.10 -15.73 40.97
CA PRO A 302 0.80 -16.11 40.37
C PRO A 302 -0.31 -16.58 41.35
N LEU A 303 -1.57 -16.35 40.97
CA LEU A 303 -2.77 -17.11 41.38
C LEU A 303 -3.77 -17.12 40.22
N GLN A 304 -4.48 -18.24 40.04
CA GLN A 304 -5.20 -18.56 38.79
C GLN A 304 -6.73 -18.41 38.95
N GLU A 305 -7.29 -17.38 38.31
CA GLU A 305 -8.74 -17.12 38.28
C GLU A 305 -9.22 -16.77 36.85
N HIS A 306 -10.54 -16.75 36.62
CA HIS A 306 -11.12 -16.40 35.31
C HIS A 306 -11.52 -14.92 35.26
N LEU A 307 -11.24 -14.27 34.12
CA LEU A 307 -11.46 -12.85 33.93
C LEU A 307 -12.58 -12.58 32.93
N ILE A 308 -13.39 -11.56 33.21
CA ILE A 308 -14.37 -10.98 32.30
C ILE A 308 -13.80 -9.65 31.77
N ILE A 309 -13.84 -9.45 30.46
CA ILE A 309 -13.53 -8.18 29.81
C ILE A 309 -14.85 -7.54 29.39
N GLY A 310 -15.23 -6.46 30.05
CA GLY A 310 -16.29 -5.57 29.58
C GLY A 310 -15.76 -4.62 28.51
N MET A 311 -16.51 -4.41 27.44
CA MET A 311 -16.18 -3.43 26.41
C MET A 311 -17.30 -2.41 26.28
N LEU A 312 -16.93 -1.14 26.46
CA LEU A 312 -17.77 0.00 26.12
C LEU A 312 -17.56 0.33 24.63
N PRO A 313 -18.63 0.52 23.84
CA PRO A 313 -18.48 0.92 22.45
C PRO A 313 -17.88 2.33 22.36
N LEU A 314 -17.13 2.59 21.30
CA LEU A 314 -16.75 3.94 20.88
C LEU A 314 -17.99 4.85 20.94
N ARG A 315 -17.85 6.01 21.59
CA ARG A 315 -18.96 6.97 21.67
C ARG A 315 -19.21 7.56 20.26
N PRO A 316 -20.45 7.58 19.76
CA PRO A 316 -20.77 8.43 18.63
C PRO A 316 -20.55 9.91 19.03
N VAL A 317 -20.06 10.70 18.09
CA VAL A 317 -19.87 12.15 18.18
C VAL A 317 -20.91 12.84 17.30
#